data_AF-A0A8I2BD38-F1
#
_entry.id   AF-A0A8I2BD38-F1
#
_cell.length_a   1.000
_cell.length_b   1.000
_cell.length_c   1.000
_cell.angle_alpha   90.00
_cell.angle_beta   90.00
_cell.angle_gamma   90.00
#
_symmetry.space_group_name_H-M   'P 1'
#
loop_
_entity.id
_entity.type
_entity.pdbx_description
1 polymer ?
#
loop_
_entity_poly.entity_id
_entity_poly.type
_entity_poly.pdbx_seq_one_letter_code
_entity_poly.pdbx_strand_id
1 'polypeptide(L)' 'MDIEWVDGYEIHVKIDHGAAVIAANKEGLLSLAKQLTALAEAAPGQHIHYDDYNCLEEGSAEMIIVKAK' A
#
# COMPACT_ATOMS: atom_id res chain seq x y z
N MET A 1 8.83 11.80 1.35
CA MET A 1 8.62 10.55 0.61
C MET A 1 7.63 10.89 -0.47
N ASP A 2 8.02 10.73 -1.72
CA ASP A 2 7.14 11.07 -2.82
C ASP A 2 6.35 9.83 -3.19
N ILE A 3 5.04 9.91 -3.02
CA ILE A 3 4.11 8.83 -3.33
C ILE A 3 3.61 9.05 -4.76
N GLU A 4 4.01 8.16 -5.66
CA GLU A 4 3.54 8.15 -7.03
C GLU A 4 2.58 6.99 -7.26
N TRP A 5 1.44 7.31 -7.88
CA TRP A 5 0.47 6.35 -8.35
C TRP A 5 0.59 6.18 -9.85
N VAL A 6 0.51 4.93 -10.31
CA VAL A 6 0.34 4.62 -11.72
C VAL A 6 -1.15 4.77 -12.03
N ASP A 7 -1.48 5.53 -13.08
CA ASP A 7 -2.86 5.79 -13.48
C ASP A 7 -3.64 4.48 -13.71
N GLY A 8 -4.89 4.43 -13.25
CA GLY A 8 -5.73 3.24 -13.28
C GLY A 8 -5.36 2.14 -12.27
N TYR A 9 -4.61 2.46 -11.22
CA TYR A 9 -4.37 1.50 -10.13
C TYR A 9 -5.66 1.08 -9.43
N GLU A 10 -5.73 -0.19 -9.04
CA GLU A 10 -6.79 -0.74 -8.20
C GLU A 10 -6.15 -1.64 -7.15
N ILE A 11 -6.48 -1.43 -5.87
CA ILE A 11 -5.90 -2.19 -4.75
C ILE A 11 -6.96 -2.48 -3.70
N HIS A 12 -7.17 -3.76 -3.41
CA HIS A 12 -8.03 -4.22 -2.34
C HIS A 12 -7.21 -4.98 -1.28
N VAL A 13 -7.48 -4.71 -0.01
CA VAL A 13 -6.84 -5.39 1.11
C VAL A 13 -7.89 -6.09 1.95
N LYS A 14 -7.67 -7.36 2.29
CA LYS A 14 -8.52 -8.08 3.23
C LYS A 14 -7.71 -8.89 4.22
N ILE A 15 -8.29 -9.16 5.38
CA ILE A 15 -7.79 -10.15 6.32
C ILE A 15 -8.56 -11.45 6.09
N ASP A 16 -7.86 -12.50 5.68
CA ASP A 16 -8.43 -13.80 5.35
C ASP A 16 -7.72 -14.89 6.17
N HIS A 17 -8.43 -15.49 7.13
CA HIS A 17 -7.89 -16.52 8.03
C HIS A 17 -6.55 -16.13 8.71
N GLY A 18 -6.39 -14.85 9.07
CA GLY A 18 -5.18 -14.32 9.72
C GLY A 18 -4.05 -13.94 8.75
N ALA A 19 -4.25 -14.09 7.44
CA ALA A 19 -3.36 -13.56 6.42
C ALA A 19 -3.88 -12.20 5.90
N ALA A 20 -2.99 -11.22 5.76
CA ALA A 20 -3.27 -10.03 4.98
C ALA A 20 -3.12 -10.37 3.49
N VAL A 21 -4.21 -10.25 2.73
CA VAL A 21 -4.22 -10.47 1.29
C VAL A 21 -4.33 -9.12 0.61
N ILE A 22 -3.32 -8.78 -0.18
CA ILE A 22 -3.31 -7.60 -1.05
C ILE A 22 -3.61 -8.11 -2.46
N ALA A 23 -4.77 -7.74 -2.99
CA ALA A 23 -5.18 -8.02 -4.37
C ALA A 23 -5.12 -6.72 -5.16
N ALA A 24 -4.36 -6.69 -6.24
CA ALA A 24 -4.18 -5.48 -7.03
C ALA A 24 -4.00 -5.81 -8.51
N ASN A 25 -4.39 -4.87 -9.37
CA ASN A 25 -4.06 -4.94 -10.80
C ASN A 25 -2.57 -4.62 -11.03
N LYS A 26 -2.12 -4.67 -12.30
CA LYS A 26 -0.71 -4.40 -12.65
C LYS A 26 -0.27 -3.01 -12.18
N GLU A 27 -1.09 -1.99 -12.38
CA GLU A 27 -0.83 -0.60 -12.04
C GLU A 27 -0.78 -0.40 -10.51
N GLY A 28 -1.62 -1.09 -9.75
CA GLY A 28 -1.60 -1.14 -8.29
C GLY A 28 -0.34 -1.79 -7.75
N LEU A 29 0.05 -2.95 -8.28
CA LEU A 29 1.32 -3.60 -7.90
C LEU A 29 2.54 -2.72 -8.21
N LEU A 30 2.55 -2.04 -9.36
CA LEU A 30 3.64 -1.11 -9.71
C LEU A 30 3.66 0.11 -8.80
N SER A 31 2.50 0.65 -8.43
CA SER A 31 2.38 1.76 -7.48
C SER A 31 2.93 1.37 -6.11
N LEU A 32 2.49 0.23 -5.57
CA LEU A 32 2.99 -0.30 -4.31
C LEU A 32 4.50 -0.55 -4.35
N ALA A 33 5.03 -1.11 -5.44
CA ALA A 33 6.47 -1.35 -5.57
C ALA A 33 7.29 -0.05 -5.51
N LYS A 34 6.84 1.02 -6.20
CA LYS A 34 7.48 2.34 -6.12
C LYS A 34 7.43 2.91 -4.71
N GLN A 35 6.29 2.83 -4.05
CA GLN A 35 6.09 3.37 -2.70
C GLN A 35 6.90 2.60 -1.65
N LEU A 36 6.98 1.27 -1.78
CA LEU A 36 7.86 0.45 -0.94
C LEU A 36 9.33 0.80 -1.15
N THR A 37 9.73 1.12 -2.39
CA THR A 37 11.08 1.59 -2.68
C THR A 37 11.35 2.94 -2.02
N ALA A 38 10.43 3.90 -2.15
CA ALA A 38 10.53 5.20 -1.49
C ALA A 38 10.53 5.08 0.04
N LEU A 39 9.73 4.18 0.62
CA LEU A 39 9.72 3.89 2.05
C LEU A 39 11.05 3.29 2.51
N ALA A 40 11.65 2.38 1.72
CA ALA A 40 12.94 1.77 2.04
C ALA A 40 14.09 2.80 2.12
N GLU A 41 14.03 3.88 1.34
CA GLU A 41 15.00 4.97 1.36
C GLU A 41 14.73 6.03 2.43
N ALA A 42 13.52 6.06 3.00
CA ALA A 42 13.14 7.04 4.03
C ALA A 42 13.83 6.80 5.38
N ALA A 43 13.67 7.72 6.34
CA ALA A 43 14.19 7.51 7.70
C ALA A 43 13.42 6.37 8.42
N PRO A 44 14.06 5.64 9.36
CA PRO A 44 13.36 4.67 10.20
C PRO A 44 12.21 5.30 10.99
N GLY A 45 11.13 4.54 11.21
CA GLY A 45 9.90 5.00 11.85
C GLY A 45 8.91 5.69 10.91
N GLN A 46 9.29 5.96 9.65
CA GLN A 46 8.35 6.39 8.62
C GLN A 46 7.43 5.23 8.23
N HIS A 47 6.21 5.55 7.82
CA HIS A 47 5.22 4.58 7.43
C HIS A 47 4.33 5.08 6.29
N ILE A 48 3.73 4.12 5.61
CA ILE A 48 2.63 4.30 4.67
C ILE A 48 1.37 3.80 5.36
N HIS A 49 0.27 4.52 5.18
CA HIS A 49 -1.03 4.20 5.76
C HIS A 49 -2.13 4.47 4.73
N TYR A 50 -2.85 3.43 4.32
CA TYR A 50 -3.98 3.50 3.38
C TYR A 50 -5.21 2.82 3.94
N ASP A 51 -6.38 3.30 3.52
CA ASP A 51 -7.70 2.78 3.90
C ASP A 51 -8.68 2.86 2.71
N ASP A 52 -9.93 2.45 2.88
CA ASP A 52 -10.94 2.50 1.81
C ASP A 52 -11.51 3.90 1.53
N TYR A 53 -11.18 4.89 2.37
CA TYR A 53 -11.45 6.31 2.09
C TYR A 53 -10.31 6.96 1.31
N ASN A 54 -9.14 6.33 1.24
CA ASN A 54 -8.00 6.80 0.47
C ASN A 54 -7.14 5.65 -0.10
N CYS A 55 -6.98 5.65 -1.42
CA CYS A 55 -6.06 4.75 -2.14
C CYS A 55 -6.41 3.26 -2.16
N LEU A 56 -7.32 2.74 -1.32
CA LEU A 56 -7.81 1.37 -1.44
C LEU A 56 -9.27 1.35 -1.91
N GLU A 57 -9.66 0.25 -2.56
CA GLU A 57 -11.04 0.05 -2.99
C GLU A 57 -11.98 -0.13 -1.78
N GLU A 58 -13.26 0.24 -1.97
CA GLU A 58 -14.31 0.18 -0.95
C GLU A 58 -14.33 -1.17 -0.21
N GLY A 59 -14.43 -1.11 1.13
CA GLY A 59 -14.48 -2.30 1.98
C GLY A 59 -13.14 -2.97 2.22
N SER A 60 -12.04 -2.36 1.78
CA SER A 60 -10.69 -2.81 2.14
C SER A 60 -10.43 -2.65 3.64
N ALA A 61 -9.70 -3.60 4.21
CA ALA A 61 -9.06 -3.41 5.50
C ALA A 61 -7.93 -2.38 5.40
N GLU A 62 -7.74 -1.60 6.46
CA GLU A 62 -6.64 -0.65 6.59
C GLU A 62 -5.27 -1.35 6.45
N MET A 63 -4.36 -0.73 5.71
CA MET A 63 -3.00 -1.24 5.48
C MET A 63 -1.97 -0.22 5.97
N ILE A 64 -1.10 -0.67 6.88
CA ILE A 64 0.02 0.12 7.40
C ILE A 64 1.33 -0.64 7.15
N ILE A 65 2.28 0.03 6.51
CA ILE A 65 3.63 -0.51 6.26
C ILE A 65 4.65 0.43 6.87
N VAL A 66 5.48 -0.06 7.78
CA VAL A 66 6.44 0.75 8.56
C VAL A 66 7.86 0.36 8.20
N LYS A 67 8.73 1.36 7.93
CA LYS A 67 10.17 1.13 7.91
C LYS A 67 10.66 0.99 9.35
N ALA A 68 10.94 -0.24 9.76
CA ALA A 68 11.34 -0.52 11.13
C ALA A 68 12.78 -0.09 11.49
N LYS A 69 13.71 -0.13 10.51
CA LYS A 69 15.16 0.12 10.71
C LYS A 69 15.79 0.71 9.46
#